data_AF-A0ABD5V6T8-F1
#
_entry.id   AF-A0ABD5V6T8-F1
#
_cell.length_a   1.000
_cell.length_b   1.000
_cell.length_c   1.000
_cell.angle_alpha   90.00
_cell.angle_beta   90.00
_cell.angle_gamma   90.00
#
_symmetry.space_group_name_H-M   'P 1'
#
loop_
_entity.id
_entity.type
_entity.pdbx_description
1 polymer ?
#
loop_
_entity_poly.entity_id
_entity_poly.type
_entity_poly.pdbx_seq_one_letter_code
_entity_poly.pdbx_strand_id
1 'polypeptide(L)'
;MYEVPAAFVQRISEAAFLVDDPKLQLNTLTSIPGIGPATATVVLAFHEPTNYAVGDQYMIAALLGEDRALRLSDYPRLLTKLRDRNPGGFDLRTVEKAYYQQYRDTYDVGRW
;
A
#
# COMPACT_ATOMS: atom_id res chain seq x y z
N MET A 1 -1.78 11.26 24.86
CA MET A 1 -1.27 10.80 23.55
C MET A 1 0.19 11.26 23.50
N TYR A 2 1.16 10.35 23.40
CA TYR A 2 2.56 10.75 23.28
C TYR A 2 2.83 11.16 21.83
N GLU A 3 3.41 12.34 21.64
CA GLU A 3 3.79 12.83 20.33
C GLU A 3 5.04 12.08 19.84
N VAL A 4 4.99 11.52 18.63
CA VAL A 4 6.15 10.88 18.02
C VAL A 4 7.10 11.97 17.52
N PRO A 5 8.38 12.01 17.93
CA PRO A 5 9.29 13.06 17.49
C PRO A 5 9.46 13.09 15.96
N ALA A 6 9.40 14.29 15.36
CA ALA A 6 9.56 14.44 13.91
C ALA A 6 10.87 13.84 13.38
N ALA A 7 11.97 13.98 14.12
CA ALA A 7 13.26 13.38 13.77
C ALA A 7 13.24 11.85 13.77
N PHE A 8 12.38 11.22 14.58
CA PHE A 8 12.19 9.77 14.56
C PHE A 8 11.45 9.35 13.29
N VAL A 9 10.34 10.01 12.97
CA VAL A 9 9.58 9.76 11.72
C VAL A 9 10.50 9.89 10.51
N GLN A 10 11.26 10.98 10.43
CA GLN A 10 12.19 11.24 9.34
C GLN A 10 13.21 10.11 9.17
N ARG A 11 13.91 9.70 10.24
CA ARG A 11 14.93 8.64 10.18
C ARG A 11 14.36 7.30 9.73
N ILE A 12 13.15 6.94 10.19
CA ILE A 12 12.51 5.69 9.79
C ILE A 12 12.08 5.76 8.33
N SER A 13 11.53 6.88 7.87
CA SER A 13 11.18 7.08 6.46
C SER A 13 12.42 7.02 5.56
N GLU A 14 13.50 7.71 5.91
CA GLU A 14 14.78 7.66 5.18
C GLU A 14 15.32 6.22 5.11
N ALA A 15 15.34 5.49 6.24
CA ALA A 15 15.79 4.11 6.28
C ALA A 15 14.92 3.17 5.41
N ALA A 16 13.62 3.41 5.34
CA ALA A 16 12.73 2.65 4.47
C ALA A 16 13.09 2.89 2.99
N PHE A 17 13.40 4.12 2.58
CA PHE A 17 13.69 4.43 1.18
C PHE A 17 15.11 4.06 0.72
N LEU A 18 15.98 3.59 1.62
CA LEU A 18 17.33 3.11 1.27
C LEU A 18 17.36 1.67 0.71
N VAL A 19 16.23 0.96 0.75
CA VAL A 19 16.15 -0.46 0.34
C VAL A 19 15.09 -0.64 -0.75
N ASP A 20 15.37 -1.51 -1.72
CA ASP A 20 14.46 -1.86 -2.82
C ASP A 20 13.72 -3.19 -2.57
N ASP A 21 13.34 -3.47 -1.33
CA ASP A 21 12.51 -4.62 -0.96
C ASP A 21 11.18 -4.14 -0.35
N PRO A 22 10.04 -4.28 -1.05
CA PRO A 22 8.76 -3.75 -0.58
C PRO A 22 8.35 -4.26 0.80
N LYS A 23 8.69 -5.51 1.14
CA LYS A 23 8.33 -6.09 2.44
C LYS A 23 9.16 -5.46 3.56
N LEU A 24 10.45 -5.25 3.33
CA LEU A 24 11.35 -4.59 4.27
C LEU A 24 10.98 -3.11 4.43
N GLN A 25 10.67 -2.42 3.33
CA GLN A 25 10.18 -1.04 3.36
C GLN A 25 8.93 -0.89 4.23
N LEU A 26 7.91 -1.74 4.02
CA LEU A 26 6.71 -1.73 4.86
C LEU A 26 7.06 -2.01 6.32
N ASN A 27 7.84 -3.04 6.58
CA ASN A 27 8.21 -3.43 7.95
C ASN A 27 8.90 -2.27 8.69
N THR A 28 9.81 -1.57 8.01
CA THR A 28 10.48 -0.38 8.53
C THR A 28 9.48 0.74 8.81
N LEU A 29 8.60 1.09 7.86
CA LEU A 29 7.59 2.14 8.03
C LEU A 29 6.60 1.82 9.17
N THR A 30 6.22 0.56 9.35
CA THR A 30 5.33 0.14 10.46
C THR A 30 5.97 0.24 11.84
N SER A 31 7.27 0.52 11.94
CA SER A 31 7.91 0.83 13.22
C SER A 31 7.57 2.24 13.73
N ILE A 32 6.92 3.08 12.91
CA ILE A 32 6.39 4.38 13.35
C ILE A 32 5.08 4.16 14.11
N PRO A 33 4.96 4.60 15.39
CA PRO A 33 3.72 4.44 16.14
C PRO A 33 2.52 5.06 15.41
N GLY A 34 1.45 4.28 15.25
CA GLY A 34 0.25 4.67 14.52
C GLY A 34 0.26 4.36 13.02
N ILE A 35 1.38 3.87 12.47
CA ILE A 35 1.46 3.45 11.06
C ILE A 35 1.29 1.94 10.97
N GLY A 36 0.09 1.51 10.55
CA GLY A 36 -0.18 0.12 10.20
C GLY A 36 0.24 -0.23 8.77
N PRO A 37 0.20 -1.52 8.37
CA PRO A 37 0.58 -1.96 7.03
C PRO A 37 -0.11 -1.17 5.90
N ALA A 38 -1.43 -0.96 6.00
CA ALA A 38 -2.17 -0.20 4.99
C ALA A 38 -1.64 1.24 4.84
N THR A 39 -1.46 1.96 5.95
CA THR A 39 -0.89 3.32 5.92
C THR A 39 0.54 3.33 5.41
N ALA A 40 1.36 2.33 5.73
CA ALA A 40 2.72 2.21 5.18
C ALA A 40 2.71 2.09 3.65
N THR A 41 1.76 1.35 3.06
CA THR A 41 1.61 1.31 1.59
C THR A 41 1.23 2.66 1.00
N VAL A 42 0.46 3.49 1.70
CA VAL A 42 0.13 4.85 1.27
C VAL A 42 1.40 5.70 1.18
N VAL A 43 2.29 5.63 2.18
CA VAL A 43 3.57 6.35 2.14
C VAL A 43 4.38 5.96 0.90
N LEU A 44 4.50 4.67 0.62
CA LEU A 44 5.23 4.18 -0.56
C LEU A 44 4.58 4.59 -1.88
N ALA A 45 3.26 4.45 -2.00
CA ALA A 45 2.52 4.79 -3.21
C ALA A 45 2.52 6.30 -3.52
N PHE A 46 2.66 7.15 -2.50
CA PHE A 46 2.81 8.59 -2.70
C PHE A 46 4.26 9.01 -2.98
N HIS A 47 5.24 8.27 -2.44
CA HIS A 47 6.65 8.50 -2.72
C HIS A 47 7.02 8.09 -4.16
N GLU A 48 6.59 6.90 -4.59
CA GLU A 48 6.92 6.35 -5.90
C GLU A 48 5.70 5.62 -6.51
N PRO A 49 4.75 6.37 -7.10
CA PRO A 49 3.47 5.84 -7.59
C PRO A 49 3.62 4.86 -8.75
N THR A 50 4.72 4.94 -9.49
CA THR A 50 5.01 4.06 -10.62
C THR A 50 5.16 2.61 -10.18
N ASN A 51 5.83 2.37 -9.05
CA ASN A 51 6.21 1.03 -8.59
C ASN A 51 5.43 0.53 -7.36
N TYR A 52 4.66 1.40 -6.70
CA TYR A 52 3.87 1.08 -5.52
C TYR A 52 2.41 1.48 -5.66
N ALA A 53 1.57 0.85 -4.84
CA ALA A 53 0.13 1.05 -4.81
C ALA A 53 -0.38 0.93 -3.37
N VAL A 54 -1.58 1.44 -3.11
CA VAL A 54 -2.18 1.29 -1.78
C VAL A 54 -2.71 -0.14 -1.63
N GLY A 55 -2.36 -0.78 -0.52
CA GLY A 55 -2.91 -2.06 -0.12
C GLY A 55 -3.82 -1.88 1.09
N ASP A 56 -5.10 -2.15 0.92
CA ASP A 56 -6.09 -2.18 1.99
C ASP A 56 -6.96 -3.44 1.90
N GLN A 57 -7.97 -3.56 2.76
CA GLN A 57 -8.87 -4.71 2.75
C GLN A 57 -9.61 -4.89 1.42
N TYR A 58 -9.91 -3.80 0.69
CA TYR A 58 -10.60 -3.87 -0.59
C TYR A 58 -9.69 -4.42 -1.66
N MET A 59 -8.41 -4.05 -1.66
CA MET A 59 -7.43 -4.64 -2.59
C MET A 59 -7.16 -6.11 -2.29
N ILE A 60 -7.18 -6.50 -1.01
CA ILE A 60 -7.05 -7.91 -0.63
C ILE A 60 -8.27 -8.71 -1.11
N ALA A 61 -9.48 -8.19 -0.91
CA ALA A 61 -10.70 -8.81 -1.42
C ALA A 61 -10.69 -8.88 -2.97
N ALA A 62 -10.38 -7.77 -3.64
CA ALA A 62 -10.43 -7.67 -5.10
C ALA A 62 -9.37 -8.53 -5.81
N LEU A 63 -8.15 -8.62 -5.27
CA LEU A 63 -7.02 -9.23 -5.98
C LEU A 63 -6.60 -10.59 -5.43
N LEU A 64 -6.85 -10.85 -4.14
CA LEU A 64 -6.49 -12.12 -3.50
C LEU A 64 -7.72 -12.97 -3.16
N GLY A 65 -8.94 -12.41 -3.21
CA GLY A 65 -10.18 -13.12 -2.90
C GLY A 65 -10.37 -13.41 -1.41
N GLU A 66 -9.72 -12.62 -0.55
CA GLU A 66 -9.74 -12.80 0.90
C GLU A 66 -10.38 -11.56 1.56
N ASP A 67 -11.31 -11.75 2.50
CA ASP A 67 -11.93 -10.65 3.25
C ASP A 67 -11.22 -10.45 4.59
N ARG A 68 -10.10 -9.73 4.55
CA ARG A 68 -9.27 -9.42 5.72
C ARG A 68 -8.36 -8.22 5.48
N ALA A 69 -7.82 -7.68 6.56
CA ALA A 69 -6.79 -6.66 6.50
C ALA A 69 -5.49 -7.14 5.80
N LEU A 70 -4.77 -6.18 5.21
CA LEU A 70 -3.44 -6.36 4.63
C LEU A 70 -2.44 -6.84 5.68
N ARG A 71 -1.68 -7.90 5.37
CA ARG A 71 -0.48 -8.30 6.10
C ARG A 71 0.77 -7.87 5.33
N LEU A 72 1.87 -7.67 6.04
CA LEU A 72 3.17 -7.31 5.43
C LEU A 72 3.59 -8.30 4.32
N SER A 73 3.30 -9.59 4.50
CA SER A 73 3.63 -10.65 3.54
C SER A 73 2.80 -10.61 2.26
N ASP A 74 1.62 -9.97 2.27
CA ASP A 74 0.75 -9.93 1.09
C ASP A 74 1.22 -8.89 0.08
N TYR A 75 1.92 -7.86 0.54
CA TYR A 75 2.18 -6.68 -0.27
C TYR A 75 2.99 -6.97 -1.55
N PRO A 76 4.07 -7.76 -1.52
CA PRO A 76 4.74 -8.16 -2.77
C PRO A 76 3.82 -8.89 -3.74
N ARG A 77 2.96 -9.79 -3.24
CA ARG A 77 1.99 -10.53 -4.07
C ARG A 77 0.93 -9.60 -4.66
N LEU A 78 0.47 -8.61 -3.90
CA LEU A 78 -0.45 -7.57 -4.36
C LEU A 78 0.17 -6.73 -5.48
N LEU A 79 1.41 -6.27 -5.32
CA LEU A 79 2.13 -5.52 -6.35
C LEU A 79 2.31 -6.34 -7.63
N THR A 80 2.69 -7.62 -7.52
CA THR A 80 2.76 -8.53 -8.69
C THR A 80 1.41 -8.64 -9.39
N LYS A 81 0.31 -8.84 -8.64
CA LYS A 81 -1.03 -8.95 -9.22
C LYS A 81 -1.43 -7.68 -9.99
N LEU A 82 -1.08 -6.50 -9.49
CA LEU A 82 -1.32 -5.23 -10.18
C LEU A 82 -0.44 -5.08 -11.42
N ARG A 83 0.85 -5.44 -11.35
CA ARG A 83 1.76 -5.42 -12.50
C ARG A 83 1.28 -6.33 -13.62
N ASP A 84 0.84 -7.54 -13.30
CA ASP A 84 0.31 -8.51 -14.27
C ASP A 84 -0.97 -7.99 -14.98
N ARG A 85 -1.71 -7.08 -14.32
CA ARG A 85 -2.94 -6.46 -14.82
C ARG A 85 -2.71 -5.09 -15.45
N ASN A 86 -1.49 -4.58 -15.38
CA ASN A 86 -1.14 -3.29 -15.96
C ASN A 86 -0.96 -3.50 -17.47
N PRO A 87 -1.76 -2.84 -18.32
CA PRO A 87 -1.59 -2.94 -19.78
C PRO A 87 -0.30 -2.28 -20.28
N GLY A 88 0.50 -1.68 -19.38
CA GLY A 88 1.72 -0.94 -19.67
C GLY A 88 1.45 0.56 -19.75
N GLY A 89 2.46 1.37 -19.41
CA GLY A 89 2.39 2.83 -19.50
C GLY A 89 1.61 3.53 -18.39
N PHE A 90 1.04 2.80 -17.42
CA PHE A 90 0.39 3.37 -16.25
C PHE A 90 1.20 3.13 -14.98
N ASP A 91 1.17 4.10 -14.08
CA ASP A 91 1.63 3.93 -12.70
C ASP A 91 0.82 2.85 -11.98
N LEU A 92 1.45 2.04 -11.12
CA LEU A 92 0.71 1.04 -10.34
C LEU A 92 -0.36 1.67 -9.45
N ARG A 93 -0.15 2.89 -8.95
CA ARG A 93 -1.17 3.66 -8.23
C ARG A 93 -2.39 3.98 -9.09
N THR A 94 -2.24 4.13 -10.40
CA THR A 94 -3.38 4.35 -11.32
C THR A 94 -4.15 3.06 -11.54
N VAL A 95 -3.45 1.94 -11.72
CA VAL A 95 -4.07 0.62 -11.89
C VAL A 95 -4.85 0.22 -10.63
N GLU A 96 -4.28 0.42 -9.45
CA GLU A 96 -4.96 0.13 -8.19
C GLU A 96 -6.23 0.98 -8.00
N LYS A 97 -6.19 2.28 -8.30
CA LYS A 97 -7.39 3.14 -8.23
C LYS A 97 -8.51 2.64 -9.15
N ALA A 98 -8.17 2.14 -10.34
CA ALA A 98 -9.15 1.57 -11.26
C ALA A 98 -9.80 0.31 -10.67
N TYR A 99 -9.03 -0.58 -10.06
CA TYR A 99 -9.57 -1.76 -9.36
C TYR A 99 -10.41 -1.39 -8.14
N TYR A 100 -10.01 -0.37 -7.38
CA TYR A 100 -10.81 0.13 -6.28
C TYR A 100 -12.15 0.69 -6.77
N GLN A 101 -12.15 1.48 -7.85
CA GLN A 101 -13.38 2.01 -8.44
C GLN A 101 -14.30 0.87 -8.91
N GLN A 102 -13.75 -0.13 -9.60
CA GLN A 102 -14.53 -1.32 -10.01
C GLN A 102 -15.13 -2.06 -8.80
N TYR A 103 -14.35 -2.23 -7.73
CA TYR A 103 -14.82 -2.86 -6.50
C TYR A 103 -15.97 -2.08 -5.86
N ARG A 104 -15.84 -0.75 -5.78
CA ARG A 104 -16.92 0.14 -5.29
C ARG A 104 -18.19 -0.01 -6.10
N ASP A 105 -18.10 0.00 -7.42
CA ASP A 105 -19.26 -0.11 -8.30
C ASP A 105 -19.95 -1.48 -8.17
N THR A 106 -19.17 -2.53 -7.93
CA THR A 106 -19.68 -3.91 -7.79
C THR A 106 -20.37 -4.15 -6.45
N TYR A 107 -19.82 -3.61 -5.36
CA TYR A 107 -20.26 -3.92 -3.98
C TYR A 107 -20.93 -2.75 -3.26
N ASP A 108 -21.15 -1.63 -3.95
CA ASP A 108 -21.76 -0.39 -3.44
C ASP A 108 -21.11 0.15 -2.15
N VAL A 109 -19.78 0.05 -2.05
CA VAL A 109 -19.02 0.49 -0.87
C VAL A 109 -18.47 1.93 -1.01
N GLY A 110 -18.34 2.61 0.14
CA GLY A 110 -17.71 3.92 0.21
C GLY A 110 -18.56 5.09 -0.31
N ARG A 111 -19.88 5.03 -0.14
CA ARG A 111 -20.76 6.21 -0.15
C ARG A 111 -20.69 6.84 1.25
N TRP A 112 -19.88 7.89 1.40
CA TRP A 112 -19.80 8.69 2.62
C TRP A 112 -20.42 10.06 2.34
#